data_AF-A0A2M7TSD6-F1
#
_entry.id   AF-A0A2M7TSD6-F1
#
_cell.length_a   1.000
_cell.length_b   1.000
_cell.length_c   1.000
_cell.angle_alpha   90.00
_cell.angle_beta   90.00
_cell.angle_gamma   90.00
#
_symmetry.space_group_name_H-M   'P 1'
#
loop_
_entity.id
_entity.type
_entity.pdbx_description
1 polymer ?
#
loop_
_entity_poly.entity_id
_entity_poly.type
_entity_poly.pdbx_seq_one_letter_code
_entity_poly.pdbx_strand_id
1 'polypeptide(L)'
;GLDTQAITDCFNKEGIDLIEKEIALTEQFKVQGSPTLLVNGEIFPPEAAYTQDGKGTLKIGKKVATQDRYRMPNVLKEALCVGFKSTPKECKTTLPDPSGAKPVAGGC
;
A
#
# COMPACT_ATOMS: atom_id res chain seq x y z
N GLY A 1 -6.92 -5.78 26.14
CA GLY A 1 -5.73 -6.08 25.33
C GLY A 1 -5.92 -7.44 24.67
N LEU A 2 -5.02 -7.82 23.76
CA LEU A 2 -5.00 -9.18 23.23
C LEU A 2 -4.34 -10.13 24.25
N ASP A 3 -4.71 -11.42 24.21
CA ASP A 3 -4.13 -12.45 25.07
C ASP A 3 -2.71 -12.80 24.60
N THR A 4 -1.72 -12.36 25.38
CA THR A 4 -0.30 -12.55 25.05
C THR A 4 0.15 -13.99 25.14
N GLN A 5 -0.48 -14.82 25.98
CA GLN A 5 -0.14 -16.23 26.10
C GLN A 5 -0.62 -16.99 24.87
N ALA A 6 -1.86 -16.74 24.43
CA ALA A 6 -2.39 -17.32 23.21
C ALA A 6 -1.56 -16.92 21.97
N ILE A 7 -1.11 -15.66 21.87
CA ILE A 7 -0.24 -15.21 20.78
C ILE A 7 1.12 -15.93 20.83
N THR A 8 1.71 -16.09 22.01
CA THR A 8 2.99 -16.79 22.17
C THR A 8 2.87 -18.25 21.76
N ASP A 9 1.80 -18.90 22.18
CA ASP A 9 1.50 -20.29 21.80
C ASP A 9 1.29 -20.43 20.28
N CYS A 10 0.54 -19.50 19.66
CA CYS A 10 0.35 -19.45 18.21
C CYS A 10 1.67 -19.23 17.47
N PHE A 11 2.49 -18.27 17.89
CA PHE A 11 3.80 -18.02 17.30
C PHE A 11 4.70 -19.27 17.35
N ASN A 12 4.74 -19.95 18.49
CA ASN A 12 5.58 -21.12 18.68
C ASN A 12 5.09 -22.36 17.92
N LYS A 13 3.78 -22.50 17.69
CA LYS A 13 3.18 -23.69 17.08
C LYS A 13 2.87 -23.53 15.58
N GLU A 14 2.46 -22.34 15.16
CA GLU A 14 1.92 -22.06 13.83
C GLU A 14 2.73 -21.01 13.06
N GLY A 15 3.70 -20.35 13.72
CA GLY A 15 4.41 -19.20 13.15
C GLY A 15 5.13 -19.50 11.83
N ILE A 16 5.82 -20.64 11.74
CA ILE A 16 6.53 -21.04 10.52
C ILE A 16 5.53 -21.30 9.38
N ASP A 17 4.49 -22.10 9.61
CA ASP A 17 3.46 -22.39 8.61
C ASP A 17 2.75 -21.13 8.10
N LEU A 18 2.51 -20.16 8.98
CA LEU A 18 1.92 -18.87 8.61
C LEU A 18 2.87 -18.02 7.78
N ILE A 19 4.17 -18.02 8.10
CA ILE A 19 5.20 -17.33 7.31
C ILE A 19 5.35 -17.97 5.92
N GLU A 20 5.36 -19.30 5.82
CA GLU A 20 5.45 -20.00 4.54
C GLU A 20 4.25 -19.67 3.63
N LYS A 21 3.04 -19.56 4.19
CA LYS A 21 1.86 -19.10 3.46
C LYS A 21 1.99 -17.66 2.96
N GLU A 22 2.60 -16.77 3.76
CA GLU A 22 2.88 -15.40 3.34
C GLU A 22 3.96 -15.33 2.24
N ILE A 23 4.99 -16.18 2.31
CA ILE A 23 6.00 -16.31 1.24
C ILE A 23 5.31 -16.73 -0.07
N ALA A 24 4.48 -17.78 -0.04
CA ALA A 24 3.75 -18.21 -1.23
C ALA A 24 2.86 -17.10 -1.81
N LEU A 25 2.22 -16.31 -0.95
CA LEU A 25 1.40 -15.18 -1.37
C LEU A 25 2.24 -14.05 -2.00
N THR A 26 3.36 -13.68 -1.36
CA THR A 26 4.27 -12.64 -1.86
C THR A 26 4.94 -13.02 -3.18
N GLU A 27 5.29 -14.30 -3.37
CA GLU A 27 5.77 -14.85 -4.63
C GLU A 27 4.69 -14.81 -5.72
N GLN A 28 3.46 -15.23 -5.41
CA GLN A 28 2.32 -15.18 -6.31
C GLN A 28 2.11 -13.76 -6.87
N PHE A 29 2.25 -12.75 -6.01
CA PHE A 29 2.08 -11.35 -6.38
C PHE A 29 3.37 -10.64 -6.81
N LYS A 30 4.50 -11.37 -6.90
CA LYS A 30 5.82 -10.84 -7.29
C LYS A 30 6.25 -9.63 -6.45
N VAL A 31 5.94 -9.65 -5.15
CA VAL A 31 6.36 -8.62 -4.21
C VAL A 31 7.89 -8.70 -4.05
N GLN A 32 8.60 -7.61 -4.35
CA GLN A 32 10.07 -7.58 -4.30
C GLN A 32 10.63 -6.87 -3.07
N GLY A 33 9.80 -6.15 -2.32
CA GLY A 33 10.23 -5.39 -1.15
C GLY A 33 9.07 -4.77 -0.39
N SER A 34 9.35 -4.24 0.79
CA SER A 34 8.37 -3.57 1.64
C SER A 34 8.62 -2.05 1.67
N PRO A 35 7.57 -1.23 1.84
CA PRO A 35 6.16 -1.60 1.76
C PRO A 35 5.71 -1.79 0.29
N THR A 36 4.93 -2.86 0.02
CA THR A 36 4.21 -3.04 -1.25
C THR A 36 2.72 -2.95 -1.00
N LEU A 37 2.00 -2.23 -1.86
CA LEU A 37 0.55 -2.09 -1.82
C LEU A 37 -0.04 -2.70 -3.08
N LEU A 38 -1.07 -3.53 -2.91
CA LEU A 38 -1.90 -4.00 -4.00
C LEU A 38 -3.29 -3.39 -3.87
N VAL A 39 -3.81 -2.85 -4.96
CA VAL A 39 -5.19 -2.34 -5.04
C VAL A 39 -5.93 -3.17 -6.07
N ASN A 40 -6.97 -3.87 -5.64
CA ASN A 40 -7.73 -4.83 -6.47
C ASN A 40 -6.85 -5.93 -7.10
N GLY A 41 -5.80 -6.37 -6.40
CA GLY A 41 -4.90 -7.43 -6.87
C GLY A 41 -3.77 -6.96 -7.80
N GLU A 42 -3.70 -5.65 -8.11
CA GLU A 42 -2.63 -5.07 -8.91
C GLU A 42 -1.66 -4.26 -8.04
N ILE A 43 -0.36 -4.36 -8.32
CA ILE A 43 0.67 -3.57 -7.64
C ILE A 43 0.41 -2.08 -7.90
N PHE A 44 0.36 -1.30 -6.82
CA PHE A 44 0.17 0.14 -6.88
C PHE A 44 1.32 0.87 -6.18
N PRO A 45 1.91 1.90 -6.82
CA PRO A 45 1.80 2.22 -8.25
C PRO A 45 2.35 1.09 -9.11
N PRO A 46 1.84 0.90 -10.35
CA PRO A 46 2.42 -0.09 -11.24
C PRO A 46 3.84 0.33 -11.62
N GLU A 47 4.74 -0.64 -11.78
CA GLU A 47 6.15 -0.39 -12.09
C GLU A 47 6.32 0.48 -13.35
N ALA A 48 5.47 0.27 -14.36
CA ALA A 48 5.46 1.03 -15.60
C ALA A 48 5.16 2.54 -15.43
N ALA A 49 4.66 2.97 -14.27
CA ALA A 49 4.39 4.38 -13.98
C ALA A 49 5.63 5.13 -13.44
N TYR A 50 6.72 4.42 -13.14
CA TYR A 50 7.98 5.01 -12.73
C TYR A 50 8.86 5.29 -13.95
N THR A 51 9.39 6.50 -14.04
CA THR A 51 10.38 6.89 -15.03
C THR A 51 11.70 7.25 -14.34
N GLN A 52 12.81 7.04 -15.05
CA GLN A 52 14.15 7.33 -14.51
C GLN A 52 14.38 8.81 -14.25
N ASP A 53 13.68 9.70 -14.97
CA ASP A 53 13.75 11.15 -14.77
C ASP A 53 12.83 11.67 -13.65
N GLY A 54 12.08 10.78 -12.99
CA GLY A 54 11.17 11.12 -11.90
C GLY A 54 9.91 11.85 -12.34
N LYS A 55 9.64 11.97 -13.65
CA LYS A 55 8.48 12.68 -14.22
C LYS A 55 7.33 11.75 -14.61
N GLY A 56 7.35 10.52 -14.10
CA GLY A 56 6.29 9.56 -14.32
C GLY A 56 4.93 10.14 -13.94
N THR A 57 3.90 9.74 -14.69
CA THR A 57 2.52 10.09 -14.38
C THR A 57 1.66 8.85 -14.40
N LEU A 58 0.69 8.81 -13.51
CA LEU A 58 -0.27 7.72 -13.39
C LEU A 58 -1.68 8.29 -13.44
N LYS A 59 -2.49 7.80 -14.38
CA LYS A 59 -3.91 8.08 -14.41
C LYS A 59 -4.63 7.13 -13.46
N ILE A 60 -5.40 7.68 -12.53
CA ILE A 60 -6.20 6.95 -11.54
C ILE A 60 -7.63 7.45 -11.68
N GLY A 61 -8.48 6.65 -12.32
CA GLY A 61 -9.83 7.07 -12.67
C GLY A 61 -9.83 8.34 -13.53
N LYS A 62 -10.32 9.45 -12.95
CA LYS A 62 -10.40 10.77 -13.61
C LYS A 62 -9.24 11.70 -13.27
N LYS A 63 -8.33 11.29 -12.38
CA LYS A 63 -7.21 12.11 -11.91
C LYS A 63 -5.88 11.62 -12.47
N VAL A 64 -4.90 12.51 -12.52
CA VAL A 64 -3.52 12.19 -12.87
C VAL A 64 -2.65 12.56 -11.67
N ALA A 65 -1.81 11.63 -11.24
CA ALA A 65 -0.82 11.83 -10.20
C ALA A 65 0.58 11.83 -10.82
N THR A 66 1.48 12.66 -10.28
CA THR A 66 2.90 12.64 -10.61
C THR A 66 3.64 11.67 -9.68
N GLN A 67 4.78 11.17 -10.15
CA GLN A 67 5.56 10.12 -9.48
C GLN A 67 5.95 10.45 -8.04
N ASP A 68 6.27 11.70 -7.74
CA ASP A 68 6.58 12.19 -6.39
C ASP A 68 5.39 12.10 -5.42
N ARG A 69 4.16 11.97 -5.93
CA ARG A 69 2.91 11.97 -5.16
C ARG A 69 2.29 10.59 -4.99
N TYR A 70 2.81 9.58 -5.66
CA TYR A 70 2.24 8.23 -5.71
C TYR A 70 1.89 7.61 -4.35
N ARG A 71 2.71 7.84 -3.33
CA ARG A 71 2.50 7.31 -1.98
C ARG A 71 1.83 8.31 -1.02
N MET A 72 1.33 9.43 -1.54
CA MET A 72 0.65 10.45 -0.71
C MET A 72 -0.79 10.03 -0.39
N PRO A 73 -1.33 10.44 0.77
CA PRO A 73 -2.65 9.99 1.24
C PRO A 73 -3.77 10.16 0.22
N ASN A 74 -3.83 11.30 -0.46
CA ASN A 74 -4.87 11.57 -1.45
C ASN A 74 -4.75 10.71 -2.73
N VAL A 75 -3.54 10.29 -3.11
CA VAL A 75 -3.31 9.42 -4.28
C VAL A 75 -3.66 7.98 -3.96
N LEU A 76 -3.25 7.48 -2.79
CA LEU A 76 -3.65 6.15 -2.30
C LEU A 76 -5.17 6.06 -2.13
N LYS A 77 -5.79 7.08 -1.55
CA LYS A 77 -7.25 7.17 -1.44
C LYS A 77 -7.90 7.12 -2.82
N GLU A 78 -7.41 7.86 -3.82
CA GLU A 78 -7.97 7.81 -5.17
C GLU A 78 -7.88 6.40 -5.76
N ALA A 79 -6.73 5.73 -5.60
CA ALA A 79 -6.54 4.35 -6.07
C ALA A 79 -7.57 3.39 -5.46
N LEU A 80 -7.85 3.52 -4.16
CA LEU A 80 -8.90 2.74 -3.50
C LEU A 80 -10.29 3.12 -4.03
N CYS A 81 -10.57 4.42 -4.14
CA CYS A 81 -11.89 4.94 -4.50
C CYS A 81 -12.36 4.52 -5.90
N VAL A 82 -11.45 4.34 -6.85
CA VAL A 82 -11.78 3.87 -8.20
C VAL A 82 -12.18 2.39 -8.25
N GLY A 83 -11.83 1.61 -7.23
CA GLY A 83 -12.22 0.20 -7.12
C GLY A 83 -13.65 -0.02 -6.67
N PHE A 84 -14.31 0.99 -6.08
CA PHE A 84 -15.66 0.83 -5.55
C PHE A 84 -16.72 0.92 -6.66
N LYS A 85 -17.62 -0.07 -6.70
CA LYS A 85 -18.85 -0.01 -7.53
C LYS A 85 -19.75 1.16 -7.15
N SER A 86 -19.87 1.44 -5.85
CA SER A 86 -20.59 2.60 -5.30
C SER A 86 -19.63 3.37 -4.41
N THR A 87 -19.20 4.54 -4.88
CA THR A 87 -18.15 5.32 -4.23
C THR A 87 -18.59 5.80 -2.84
N PRO A 88 -17.84 5.46 -1.76
CA PRO A 88 -18.10 5.98 -0.42
C PRO A 88 -17.98 7.50 -0.34
N LYS A 89 -18.67 8.13 0.62
CA LYS A 89 -18.65 9.59 0.79
C LYS A 89 -17.25 10.11 1.15
N GLU A 90 -16.46 9.30 1.83
CA GLU A 90 -15.09 9.57 2.28
C GLU A 90 -14.14 9.84 1.11
N CYS A 91 -14.43 9.30 -0.08
CA CYS A 91 -13.68 9.58 -1.31
C CYS A 91 -13.69 11.07 -1.70
N LYS A 92 -14.70 11.82 -1.25
CA LYS A 92 -14.82 13.28 -1.47
C LYS A 92 -14.01 14.10 -0.46
N THR A 93 -13.55 13.51 0.64
CA THR A 93 -12.81 14.22 1.68
C THR A 93 -11.35 14.36 1.31
N THR A 94 -10.82 15.58 1.23
CA THR A 94 -9.38 15.80 1.05
C THR A 94 -8.63 15.46 2.34
N LEU A 95 -7.66 14.56 2.26
CA LEU A 95 -6.82 14.20 3.41
C LEU A 95 -5.67 15.20 3.56
N PRO A 96 -5.14 15.39 4.78
CA PRO A 96 -3.96 16.22 5.00
C PRO A 96 -2.79 15.77 4.13
N ASP A 97 -2.06 16.73 3.58
CA ASP A 97 -0.86 16.48 2.81
C ASP A 97 0.35 16.50 3.76
N PRO A 98 1.05 15.37 3.97
CA PRO A 98 2.21 15.32 4.85
C PRO A 98 3.47 15.90 4.20
N SER A 99 3.39 16.46 2.98
CA SER A 99 4.54 17.08 2.32
C SER A 99 5.11 18.20 3.19
N GLY A 100 6.37 18.06 3.59
CA GLY A 100 7.05 18.98 4.52
C GLY A 100 6.89 18.64 6.01
N ALA A 101 6.14 17.60 6.36
CA ALA A 101 6.19 17.02 7.70
C ALA A 101 7.57 16.38 7.92
N LYS A 102 8.12 16.53 9.13
CA LYS A 102 9.39 15.86 9.49
C LYS A 102 9.21 14.36 9.27
N PRO A 103 10.14 13.67 8.59
CA PRO A 103 10.11 12.22 8.53
C PRO A 103 10.07 11.71 9.96
N VAL A 104 9.08 10.87 10.27
CA VAL A 104 9.07 10.11 11.51
C VAL A 104 10.35 9.28 11.48
N ALA A 105 11.16 9.36 12.54
CA ALA A 105 12.42 8.63 12.64
C ALA A 105 12.13 7.12 12.67
N GLY A 106 12.01 6.53 11.50
CA GLY A 106 11.87 5.10 11.25
C GLY A 106 12.84 4.75 10.14
N GLY A 107 14.11 4.65 10.49
CA GLY A 107 15.10 4.02 9.64
C GLY A 107 14.86 2.51 9.60
N CYS A 108 15.15 1.90 8.46
CA CYS A 108 15.42 0.47 8.38
C CYS A 108 16.70 0.14 9.13
#